data_AF-A0A2V6GT42-F1
#
_entry.id   AF-A0A2V6GT42-F1
#
_cell.length_a   1.000
_cell.length_b   1.000
_cell.length_c   1.000
_cell.angle_alpha   90.00
_cell.angle_beta   90.00
_cell.angle_gamma   90.00
#
_symmetry.space_group_name_H-M   'P 1'
#
loop_
_entity.id
_entity.type
_entity.pdbx_description
1 polymer ?
#
loop_
_entity_poly.entity_id
_entity_poly.type
_entity_poly.pdbx_seq_one_letter_code
_entity_poly.pdbx_strand_id
1 'polypeptide(L)'
;MLGFAPPKAENQPTGPLPQYFADEFGWEEMARETARVYKSLSPEEQSRTAIFANSYGQAGAIDFFGTRFGLPKSICNHQSYWLWGPRDYDGSIVIVLGSDGSGDREHFRSVEAVGRTEHPYSRRDEHFDIFLCRGLTGDLHQFWPRIKKYD
;
A
#
# COMPACT_ATOMS: atom_id res chain seq x y z
N MET A 1 35.28 26.08 -1.25
CA MET A 1 34.18 25.37 -1.94
C MET A 1 32.93 25.59 -1.08
N LEU A 2 32.00 26.45 -1.51
CA LEU A 2 30.76 26.67 -0.75
C LEU A 2 29.93 25.39 -0.80
N GLY A 3 29.77 24.72 0.34
CA GLY A 3 28.98 23.51 0.48
C GLY A 3 27.50 23.84 0.47
N PHE A 4 26.88 23.83 -0.71
CA PHE A 4 25.44 23.73 -0.83
C PHE A 4 25.06 22.26 -0.70
N ALA A 5 24.54 21.87 0.46
CA ALA A 5 23.79 20.63 0.59
C ALA A 5 22.37 20.86 0.05
N PRO A 6 21.78 19.91 -0.69
CA PRO A 6 20.37 20.01 -1.07
C PRO A 6 19.53 20.16 0.20
N PRO A 7 18.54 21.07 0.22
CA PRO A 7 17.62 21.16 1.34
C PRO A 7 16.92 19.81 1.52
N LYS A 8 16.81 19.35 2.77
CA LYS A 8 16.05 18.16 3.12
C LYS A 8 14.58 18.44 2.79
N ALA A 9 14.05 17.77 1.77
CA ALA A 9 12.66 17.96 1.33
C ALA A 9 11.67 17.26 2.27
N GLU A 10 12.00 16.06 2.75
CA GLU A 10 11.16 15.31 3.70
C GLU A 10 11.98 14.66 4.82
N ASN A 11 11.30 14.21 5.87
CA ASN A 11 11.97 13.83 7.11
C ASN A 11 12.51 12.40 7.17
N GLN A 12 12.34 11.61 6.12
CA GLN A 12 12.65 10.18 6.12
C GLN A 12 14.15 9.86 5.94
N PRO A 13 14.63 8.70 6.42
CA PRO A 13 16.00 8.25 6.20
C PRO A 13 16.28 7.96 4.72
N THR A 14 17.35 8.52 4.16
CA THR A 14 17.74 8.27 2.76
C THR A 14 18.51 6.97 2.60
N GLY A 15 18.24 6.24 1.51
CA GLY A 15 19.01 5.07 1.08
C GLY A 15 20.31 5.46 0.35
N PRO A 16 20.81 4.64 -0.60
CA PRO A 16 22.03 4.94 -1.35
C PRO A 16 21.87 6.14 -2.30
N LEU A 17 20.64 6.56 -2.58
CA LEU A 17 20.31 7.75 -3.37
C LEU A 17 19.75 8.87 -2.48
N PRO A 18 19.99 10.14 -2.85
CA PRO A 18 19.21 11.26 -2.35
C PRO A 18 17.71 11.02 -2.53
N GLN A 19 16.90 11.53 -1.61
CA GLN A 19 15.49 11.18 -1.52
C GLN A 19 14.71 11.38 -2.83
N TYR A 20 14.86 12.54 -3.48
CA TYR A 20 14.12 12.86 -4.71
C TYR A 20 14.37 11.88 -5.86
N PHE A 21 15.54 11.23 -5.91
CA PHE A 21 15.80 10.16 -6.86
C PHE A 21 15.28 8.81 -6.36
N ALA A 22 15.40 8.54 -5.05
CA ALA A 22 14.90 7.29 -4.47
C ALA A 22 13.37 7.16 -4.61
N ASP A 23 12.66 8.28 -4.58
CA ASP A 23 11.21 8.38 -4.75
C ASP A 23 10.73 8.05 -6.18
N GLU A 24 11.64 7.86 -7.15
CA GLU A 24 11.29 7.48 -8.53
C GLU A 24 11.26 5.95 -8.75
N PHE A 25 11.73 5.15 -7.78
CA PHE A 25 11.92 3.71 -7.94
C PHE A 25 10.98 2.85 -7.09
N GLY A 26 10.68 1.63 -7.56
CA GLY A 26 9.98 0.60 -6.79
C GLY A 26 8.44 0.64 -6.89
N TRP A 27 7.86 1.75 -7.33
CA TRP A 27 6.40 1.91 -7.44
C TRP A 27 5.77 0.96 -8.46
N GLU A 28 6.40 0.81 -9.61
CA GLU A 28 5.89 -0.04 -10.68
C GLU A 28 6.08 -1.53 -10.34
N GLU A 29 7.20 -1.88 -9.71
CA GLU A 29 7.50 -3.21 -9.18
C GLU A 29 6.51 -3.60 -8.09
N MET A 30 6.21 -2.71 -7.15
CA MET A 30 5.18 -2.91 -6.12
C MET A 30 3.81 -3.16 -6.75
N ALA A 31 3.40 -2.35 -7.73
CA ALA A 31 2.12 -2.52 -8.41
C ALA A 31 2.06 -3.86 -9.18
N ARG A 32 3.18 -4.26 -9.80
CA ARG A 32 3.30 -5.55 -10.49
C ARG A 32 3.18 -6.73 -9.53
N GLU A 33 3.85 -6.66 -8.38
CA GLU A 33 3.82 -7.72 -7.37
C GLU A 33 2.45 -7.81 -6.70
N THR A 34 1.82 -6.67 -6.43
CA THR A 34 0.41 -6.60 -5.97
C THR A 34 -0.52 -7.25 -7.00
N ALA A 35 -0.30 -7.01 -8.29
CA ALA A 35 -1.07 -7.66 -9.35
C ALA A 35 -0.83 -9.16 -9.44
N ARG A 36 0.39 -9.64 -9.18
CA ARG A 36 0.68 -11.08 -9.09
C ARG A 36 -0.14 -11.73 -7.97
N VAL A 37 -0.17 -11.12 -6.79
CA VAL A 37 -0.97 -11.59 -5.66
C VAL A 37 -2.46 -11.56 -6.01
N TYR A 38 -2.99 -10.43 -6.48
CA TYR A 38 -4.39 -10.27 -6.84
C TYR A 38 -4.86 -11.30 -7.88
N LYS A 39 -4.06 -11.54 -8.92
CA LYS A 39 -4.38 -12.52 -9.98
C LYS A 39 -4.25 -13.98 -9.55
N SER A 40 -3.61 -14.26 -8.42
CA SER A 40 -3.56 -15.62 -7.85
C SER A 40 -4.87 -16.03 -7.17
N LEU A 41 -5.72 -15.05 -6.83
CA LEU A 41 -7.03 -15.28 -6.24
C LEU A 41 -8.03 -15.80 -7.29
N SER A 42 -9.05 -16.54 -6.85
CA SER A 42 -10.15 -16.92 -7.74
C SER A 42 -10.92 -15.68 -8.25
N PRO A 43 -11.61 -15.75 -9.40
CA PRO A 43 -12.39 -14.62 -9.91
C PRO A 43 -13.42 -14.06 -8.92
N GLU A 44 -14.03 -14.93 -8.11
CA GLU A 44 -14.97 -14.53 -7.05
C GLU A 44 -14.26 -13.76 -5.93
N GLU A 45 -13.10 -14.24 -5.46
CA GLU A 45 -12.30 -13.53 -4.47
C GLU A 45 -11.80 -12.19 -5.01
N GLN A 46 -11.31 -12.14 -6.27
CA GLN A 46 -10.85 -10.90 -6.90
C GLN A 46 -11.94 -9.83 -6.85
N SER A 47 -13.19 -10.17 -7.21
CA SER A 47 -14.31 -9.22 -7.22
C SER A 47 -14.60 -8.56 -5.86
N ARG A 48 -14.20 -9.18 -4.76
CA ARG A 48 -14.39 -8.68 -3.39
C ARG A 48 -13.10 -8.20 -2.73
N THR A 49 -11.95 -8.34 -3.39
CA THR A 49 -10.65 -8.03 -2.80
C THR A 49 -10.35 -6.54 -2.92
N ALA A 50 -10.18 -5.89 -1.77
CA ALA A 50 -9.66 -4.53 -1.71
C ALA A 50 -8.13 -4.52 -1.76
N ILE A 51 -7.54 -3.45 -2.31
CA ILE A 51 -6.11 -3.14 -2.16
C ILE A 51 -6.03 -1.94 -1.21
N PHE A 52 -5.58 -2.19 0.02
CA PHE A 52 -5.45 -1.18 1.05
C PHE A 52 -4.00 -0.69 1.14
N ALA A 53 -3.79 0.60 0.85
CA ALA A 53 -2.49 1.25 0.95
C ALA A 53 -2.41 2.13 2.20
N ASN A 54 -1.36 1.95 3.00
CA ASN A 54 -1.12 2.75 4.22
C ASN A 54 -0.48 4.12 3.93
N SER A 55 -0.03 4.38 2.70
CA SER A 55 0.45 5.69 2.26
C SER A 55 -0.20 6.16 0.96
N TYR A 56 -0.35 7.48 0.78
CA TYR A 56 -0.89 8.04 -0.46
C TYR A 56 0.02 7.79 -1.67
N GLY A 57 1.33 7.63 -1.46
CA GLY A 57 2.29 7.27 -2.51
C GLY A 57 2.02 5.86 -3.03
N GLN A 58 1.82 4.91 -2.12
CA GLN A 58 1.45 3.54 -2.45
C GLN A 58 0.10 3.47 -3.18
N ALA A 59 -0.90 4.22 -2.68
CA ALA A 59 -2.23 4.32 -3.29
C ALA A 59 -2.16 4.90 -4.72
N GLY A 60 -1.41 5.99 -4.88
CA GLY A 60 -1.15 6.63 -6.18
C GLY A 60 -0.47 5.70 -7.17
N ALA A 61 0.53 4.94 -6.72
CA ALA A 61 1.22 3.96 -7.56
C ALA A 61 0.29 2.83 -8.03
N ILE A 62 -0.57 2.29 -7.17
CA ILE A 62 -1.59 1.30 -7.56
C ILE A 62 -2.56 1.92 -8.56
N ASP A 63 -3.08 3.12 -8.27
CA ASP A 63 -4.08 3.75 -9.12
C ASP A 63 -3.53 4.13 -10.50
N PHE A 64 -2.24 4.46 -10.59
CA PHE A 64 -1.54 4.82 -11.83
C PHE A 64 -1.04 3.58 -12.59
N PHE A 65 -0.12 2.80 -12.02
CA PHE A 65 0.49 1.65 -12.67
C PHE A 65 -0.41 0.42 -12.68
N GLY A 66 -1.23 0.22 -11.64
CA GLY A 66 -2.08 -0.96 -11.48
C GLY A 66 -3.11 -1.14 -12.61
N THR A 67 -3.56 -0.04 -13.23
CA THR A 67 -4.50 -0.07 -14.35
C THR A 67 -4.00 -0.97 -15.49
N ARG A 68 -2.71 -0.87 -15.86
CA ARG A 68 -2.13 -1.69 -16.94
C ARG A 68 -2.00 -3.17 -16.56
N PHE A 69 -2.01 -3.45 -15.26
CA PHE A 69 -1.95 -4.80 -14.72
C PHE A 69 -3.34 -5.37 -14.42
N GLY A 70 -4.42 -4.60 -14.64
CA GLY A 70 -5.79 -5.04 -14.37
C GLY A 70 -6.16 -5.01 -12.89
N LEU A 71 -5.47 -4.19 -12.08
CA LEU A 71 -5.85 -3.98 -10.68
C LEU A 71 -7.04 -3.02 -10.58
N PRO A 72 -7.93 -3.22 -9.58
CA PRO A 72 -8.90 -2.20 -9.22
C PRO A 72 -8.19 -0.98 -8.60
N LYS A 73 -8.94 0.10 -8.43
CA LYS A 73 -8.44 1.26 -7.67
C LYS A 73 -8.24 0.90 -6.21
N SER A 74 -7.18 1.43 -5.61
CA SER A 74 -6.88 1.26 -4.21
C SER A 74 -7.90 1.98 -3.31
N ILE A 75 -7.91 1.56 -2.04
CA ILE A 75 -8.43 2.32 -0.91
C ILE A 75 -7.24 2.70 -0.03
N CYS A 76 -7.28 3.90 0.54
CA CYS A 76 -6.19 4.39 1.37
C CYS A 76 -6.74 5.34 2.43
N ASN A 77 -6.25 5.18 3.66
CA ASN A 77 -6.66 5.99 4.80
C ASN A 77 -5.82 7.26 5.00
N HIS A 78 -4.80 7.48 4.17
CA HIS A 78 -3.83 8.55 4.33
C HIS A 78 -4.24 9.82 3.56
N GLN A 79 -4.22 10.98 4.23
CA GLN A 79 -4.55 12.29 3.67
C GLN A 79 -5.90 12.33 2.95
N SER A 80 -5.94 13.01 1.80
CA SER A 80 -7.14 13.21 0.99
C SER A 80 -7.65 11.92 0.35
N TYR A 81 -6.81 10.89 0.21
CA TYR A 81 -7.24 9.58 -0.29
C TYR A 81 -8.34 8.96 0.57
N TRP A 82 -8.33 9.24 1.89
CA TRP A 82 -9.36 8.80 2.82
C TRP A 82 -10.78 9.25 2.41
N LEU A 83 -10.91 10.39 1.72
CA LEU A 83 -12.20 10.93 1.28
C LEU A 83 -12.88 10.04 0.22
N TRP A 84 -12.14 9.17 -0.47
CA TRP A 84 -12.70 8.20 -1.43
C TRP A 84 -13.37 7.00 -0.76
N GLY A 85 -13.24 6.85 0.55
CA GLY A 85 -13.95 5.82 1.28
C GLY A 85 -13.44 4.40 1.02
N PRO A 86 -14.12 3.41 1.60
CA PRO A 86 -13.84 2.00 1.38
C PRO A 86 -14.41 1.47 0.03
N ARG A 87 -15.04 2.34 -0.79
CA ARG A 87 -15.78 1.97 -2.01
C ARG A 87 -16.88 0.95 -1.69
N ASP A 88 -16.99 -0.13 -2.48
CA ASP A 88 -17.97 -1.21 -2.28
C ASP A 88 -17.38 -2.41 -1.51
N TYR A 89 -16.22 -2.23 -0.87
CA TYR A 89 -15.52 -3.32 -0.17
C TYR A 89 -15.94 -3.42 1.30
N ASP A 90 -16.24 -4.65 1.74
CA ASP A 90 -16.64 -4.98 3.12
C ASP A 90 -15.45 -5.34 4.04
N GLY A 91 -14.26 -5.54 3.47
CA GLY A 91 -13.07 -6.00 4.19
C GLY A 91 -12.96 -7.53 4.30
N SER A 92 -13.76 -8.30 3.55
CA SER A 92 -13.69 -9.76 3.56
C SER A 92 -12.34 -10.29 3.10
N ILE A 93 -11.75 -9.69 2.07
CA ILE A 93 -10.40 -10.00 1.57
C ILE A 93 -9.70 -8.67 1.27
N VAL A 94 -8.51 -8.47 1.83
CA VAL A 94 -7.74 -7.24 1.67
C VAL A 94 -6.29 -7.56 1.41
N ILE A 95 -5.74 -7.05 0.32
CA ILE A 95 -4.30 -6.98 0.10
C ILE A 95 -3.81 -5.69 0.76
N VAL A 96 -3.01 -5.81 1.80
CA VAL A 96 -2.50 -4.68 2.60
C VAL A 96 -1.05 -4.38 2.21
N LEU A 97 -0.79 -3.10 1.92
CA LEU A 97 0.52 -2.56 1.55
C LEU A 97 1.04 -1.63 2.65
N GLY A 98 2.35 -1.62 2.88
CA GLY A 98 2.99 -0.70 3.83
C GLY A 98 2.62 -0.97 5.30
N SER A 99 2.46 -2.24 5.67
CA SER A 99 2.18 -2.70 7.03
C SER A 99 3.29 -3.64 7.51
N ASP A 100 3.51 -3.73 8.82
CA ASP A 100 4.30 -4.80 9.44
C ASP A 100 3.43 -6.01 9.83
N GLY A 101 2.11 -5.88 9.64
CA GLY A 101 1.11 -6.90 9.89
C GLY A 101 0.66 -7.03 11.35
N SER A 102 1.23 -6.26 12.29
CA SER A 102 0.85 -6.33 13.71
C SER A 102 -0.62 -5.93 13.91
N GLY A 103 -0.99 -4.72 13.48
CA GLY A 103 -2.37 -4.23 13.54
C GLY A 103 -3.34 -5.04 12.67
N ASP A 104 -2.88 -5.58 11.54
CA ASP A 104 -3.71 -6.45 10.70
C ASP A 104 -4.14 -7.71 11.47
N ARG A 105 -3.24 -8.30 12.27
CA ARG A 105 -3.53 -9.51 13.06
C ARG A 105 -4.48 -9.26 14.23
N GLU A 106 -4.66 -8.01 14.65
CA GLU A 106 -5.66 -7.64 15.65
C GLU A 106 -7.08 -7.57 15.07
N HIS A 107 -7.19 -7.37 13.75
CA HIS A 107 -8.48 -7.10 13.10
C HIS A 107 -8.93 -8.19 12.13
N PHE A 108 -8.01 -8.98 11.57
CA PHE A 108 -8.34 -10.04 10.61
C PHE A 108 -8.18 -11.44 11.21
N ARG A 109 -8.98 -12.39 10.72
CA ARG A 109 -8.89 -13.81 11.11
C ARG A 109 -7.67 -14.52 10.53
N SER A 110 -7.20 -14.12 9.35
CA SER A 110 -5.94 -14.60 8.77
C SER A 110 -5.15 -13.45 8.18
N VAL A 111 -3.82 -13.48 8.37
CA VAL A 111 -2.86 -12.50 7.84
C VAL A 111 -1.62 -13.26 7.36
N GLU A 112 -1.43 -13.30 6.05
CA GLU A 112 -0.34 -14.05 5.41
C GLU A 112 0.54 -13.11 4.61
N ALA A 113 1.86 -13.17 4.81
CA ALA A 113 2.81 -12.49 3.93
C ALA A 113 2.90 -13.28 2.61
N VAL A 114 2.49 -12.66 1.50
CA VAL A 114 2.33 -13.33 0.20
C VAL A 114 3.19 -12.74 -0.92
N GLY A 115 3.91 -11.66 -0.62
CA GLY A 115 4.82 -10.98 -1.52
C GLY A 115 5.68 -9.98 -0.76
N ARG A 116 6.60 -9.34 -1.47
CA ARG A 116 7.51 -8.34 -0.90
C ARG A 116 7.80 -7.25 -1.91
N THR A 117 7.81 -6.01 -1.46
CA THR A 117 8.26 -4.86 -2.24
C THR A 117 9.72 -4.61 -1.91
N GLU A 118 10.55 -4.54 -2.95
CA GLU A 118 11.94 -4.10 -2.81
C GLU A 118 12.47 -3.61 -4.14
N HIS A 119 13.31 -2.58 -4.07
CA HIS A 119 14.11 -2.14 -5.19
C HIS A 119 15.44 -1.59 -4.65
N PRO A 120 16.60 -1.94 -5.24
CA PRO A 120 17.91 -1.54 -4.70
C PRO A 120 18.10 -0.02 -4.57
N TYR A 121 17.37 0.75 -5.38
CA TYR A 121 17.43 2.20 -5.44
C TYR A 121 16.22 2.91 -4.85
N SER A 122 15.18 2.19 -4.42
CA SER A 122 14.06 2.83 -3.71
C SER A 122 14.44 3.15 -2.27
N ARG A 123 13.59 3.94 -1.61
CA ARG A 123 13.72 4.15 -0.17
C ARG A 123 13.55 2.84 0.59
N ARG A 124 14.31 2.66 1.68
CA ARG A 124 14.31 1.43 2.49
C ARG A 124 13.02 1.25 3.28
N ASP A 125 12.34 2.32 3.63
CA ASP A 125 11.04 2.29 4.30
C ASP A 125 9.88 1.92 3.35
N GLU A 126 10.12 1.90 2.03
CA GLU A 126 9.21 1.32 1.04
C GLU A 126 9.54 -0.17 0.75
N HIS A 127 10.42 -0.78 1.55
CA HIS A 127 10.66 -2.23 1.52
C HIS A 127 9.79 -2.90 2.59
N PHE A 128 8.69 -3.51 2.17
CA PHE A 128 7.73 -4.13 3.08
C PHE A 128 7.15 -5.42 2.49
N ASP A 129 6.60 -6.25 3.36
CA ASP A 129 5.85 -7.42 2.92
C ASP A 129 4.44 -7.01 2.48
N ILE A 130 3.92 -7.68 1.47
CA ILE A 130 2.53 -7.57 1.04
C ILE A 130 1.73 -8.62 1.80
N PHE A 131 0.75 -8.17 2.57
CA PHE A 131 -0.10 -9.07 3.34
C PHE A 131 -1.41 -9.34 2.62
N LEU A 132 -1.86 -10.59 2.62
CA LEU A 132 -3.19 -10.98 2.22
C LEU A 132 -3.99 -11.32 3.48
N CYS A 133 -4.91 -10.44 3.80
CA CYS A 133 -5.72 -10.48 5.01
C CYS A 133 -7.13 -10.99 4.68
N ARG A 134 -7.68 -11.85 5.54
CA ARG A 134 -9.03 -12.41 5.35
C ARG A 134 -9.87 -12.33 6.62
N GLY A 135 -11.14 -12.01 6.41
CA GLY A 135 -12.17 -12.01 7.43
C GLY A 135 -11.96 -10.91 8.46
N LEU A 136 -12.11 -9.65 8.03
CA LEU A 136 -12.15 -8.52 8.95
C LEU A 136 -13.18 -8.75 10.07
N THR A 137 -12.80 -8.40 11.28
CA THR A 137 -13.65 -8.49 12.47
C THR A 137 -14.51 -7.23 12.54
N GLY A 138 -15.69 -7.30 11.94
CA GLY A 138 -16.61 -6.18 11.80
C GLY A 138 -16.77 -5.79 10.33
N ASP A 139 -17.18 -4.56 10.10
CA ASP A 139 -17.47 -4.00 8.77
C ASP A 139 -16.51 -2.86 8.44
N LEU A 140 -15.93 -2.89 7.23
CA LEU A 140 -14.95 -1.89 6.82
C LEU A 140 -15.54 -0.47 6.77
N HIS A 141 -16.82 -0.30 6.39
CA HIS A 141 -17.46 1.02 6.38
C HIS A 141 -17.63 1.60 7.79
N GLN A 142 -17.87 0.75 8.79
CA GLN A 142 -17.93 1.18 10.20
C GLN A 142 -16.55 1.49 10.79
N PHE A 143 -15.51 0.85 10.26
CA PHE A 143 -14.13 1.05 10.68
C PHE A 143 -13.51 2.29 10.01
N TRP A 144 -13.87 2.57 8.76
CA TRP A 144 -13.29 3.64 7.93
C TRP A 144 -13.21 5.03 8.60
N PRO A 145 -14.24 5.50 9.33
CA PRO A 145 -14.17 6.80 9.99
C PRO A 145 -13.10 6.91 11.08
N ARG A 146 -12.62 5.78 11.61
CA ARG A 146 -11.70 5.72 12.76
C ARG A 146 -10.24 5.60 12.37
N ILE A 147 -9.95 5.33 11.09
CA ILE A 147 -8.60 5.01 10.61
C ILE A 147 -7.94 6.12 9.83
N LYS A 148 -8.54 7.32 9.76
CA LYS A 148 -7.95 8.43 9.00
C LYS A 148 -6.56 8.78 9.52
N LYS A 149 -5.59 8.78 8.61
CA LYS A 149 -4.17 9.09 8.86
C LYS A 149 -3.78 10.41 8.18
N TYR A 150 -2.98 11.24 8.85
CA TYR A 150 -2.63 12.61 8.41
C TYR A 150 -1.13 12.83 8.19
N ASP A 151 -0.30 11.82 8.43
CA ASP A 151 1.16 11.91 8.55
C ASP A 151 1.90 11.00 7.56
#